data_AF-A0A961HNW8-F1
#
_entry.id   AF-A0A961HNW8-F1
#
_cell.length_a   1.000
_cell.length_b   1.000
_cell.length_c   1.000
_cell.angle_alpha   90.00
_cell.angle_beta   90.00
_cell.angle_gamma   90.00
#
_symmetry.space_group_name_H-M   'P 1'
#
loop_
_entity.id
_entity.type
_entity.pdbx_description
1 polymer ?
#
loop_
_entity_poly.entity_id
_entity_poly.type
_entity_poly.pdbx_seq_one_letter_code
_entity_poly.pdbx_strand_id
1 'polypeptide(L)'
;LAAALSRHLLDGVAVLAAGVGVVLISQVASTARDQVDVIGIGLALLAGAAWAAYILLSARTGRAFGGTEGLAWAMVVAAALVVPAGLVVDGTALFAPDALIKGAGIAILSSVLPYSLELLALRRLDPRVFGILLSLEPAAAALAGLLILHQSLTAIQLAGMALVVCASAVVTMRSAAPVD
;
A
#
# COMPACT_ATOMS: atom_id res chain seq x y z
N LEU A 1 -11.54 4.43 -4.35
CA LEU A 1 -11.59 5.91 -4.17
C LEU A 1 -11.83 6.63 -5.49
N ALA A 2 -10.93 6.54 -6.48
CA ALA A 2 -11.13 7.15 -7.80
C ALA A 2 -12.48 6.78 -8.44
N ALA A 3 -12.85 5.48 -8.47
CA ALA A 3 -14.15 5.04 -9.00
C ALA A 3 -15.38 5.59 -8.25
N ALA A 4 -15.25 5.88 -6.95
CA ALA A 4 -16.37 6.29 -6.10
C ALA A 4 -16.52 7.82 -5.99
N LEU A 5 -15.43 8.57 -6.18
CA LEU A 5 -15.40 10.03 -6.08
C LEU A 5 -15.30 10.73 -7.44
N SER A 6 -14.89 10.03 -8.51
CA SER A 6 -14.73 10.63 -9.83
C SER A 6 -16.05 10.71 -10.60
N ARG A 7 -16.14 11.75 -11.43
CA ARG A 7 -17.24 12.01 -12.38
C ARG A 7 -16.78 11.86 -13.84
N HIS A 8 -15.52 11.49 -14.07
CA HIS A 8 -14.94 11.42 -15.42
C HIS A 8 -14.74 9.98 -15.88
N LEU A 9 -15.14 9.71 -17.12
CA LEU A 9 -15.04 8.40 -17.78
C LEU A 9 -13.60 7.84 -17.80
N LEU A 10 -12.60 8.71 -17.94
CA LEU A 10 -11.19 8.32 -17.97
C LEU A 10 -10.71 7.74 -16.64
N ASP A 11 -11.27 8.17 -15.51
CA ASP A 11 -10.90 7.60 -14.21
C ASP A 11 -11.51 6.21 -14.04
N GLY A 12 -12.69 5.98 -14.66
CA GLY A 12 -13.26 4.64 -14.81
C GLY A 12 -12.36 3.73 -15.66
N VAL A 13 -11.83 4.22 -16.78
CA VAL A 13 -10.88 3.47 -17.62
C VAL A 13 -9.60 3.15 -16.85
N ALA A 14 -9.06 4.11 -16.09
CA ALA A 14 -7.87 3.88 -15.27
C ALA A 14 -8.13 2.84 -14.17
N VAL A 15 -9.31 2.87 -13.52
CA VAL A 15 -9.70 1.86 -12.52
C VAL A 15 -9.82 0.48 -13.15
N LEU A 16 -10.44 0.38 -14.33
CA LEU A 16 -10.55 -0.89 -15.05
C LEU A 16 -9.16 -1.42 -15.45
N ALA A 17 -8.28 -0.55 -15.96
CA ALA A 17 -6.90 -0.91 -16.29
C ALA A 17 -6.14 -1.41 -15.05
N ALA A 18 -6.24 -0.71 -13.92
CA ALA A 18 -5.64 -1.16 -12.66
C ALA A 18 -6.21 -2.53 -12.21
N GLY A 19 -7.53 -2.73 -12.34
CA GLY A 19 -8.18 -4.01 -12.05
C GLY A 19 -7.65 -5.15 -12.91
N VAL A 20 -7.51 -4.93 -14.22
CA VAL A 20 -6.89 -5.90 -15.14
C VAL A 20 -5.44 -6.18 -14.73
N GLY A 21 -4.68 -5.15 -14.38
CA GLY A 21 -3.29 -5.31 -13.94
C GLY A 21 -3.15 -6.18 -12.70
N VAL A 22 -4.04 -6.01 -11.71
CA VAL A 22 -4.10 -6.86 -10.51
C VAL A 22 -4.46 -8.31 -10.85
N VAL A 23 -5.39 -8.54 -11.79
CA VAL A 23 -5.73 -9.89 -12.28
C VAL A 23 -4.52 -10.56 -12.93
N LEU A 24 -3.75 -9.82 -13.73
CA LEU A 24 -2.53 -10.35 -14.37
C LEU A 24 -1.42 -10.65 -13.35
N ILE A 25 -1.24 -9.79 -12.34
CA ILE A 25 -0.23 -9.99 -11.29
C ILE A 25 -0.59 -11.19 -10.40
N SER A 26 -1.85 -11.29 -9.98
CA SER A 26 -2.35 -12.35 -9.10
C SER A 26 -2.39 -13.73 -9.76
N GLN A 27 -2.32 -13.78 -11.10
CA GLN A 27 -2.45 -15.02 -11.88
C GLN A 27 -3.75 -15.80 -11.60
N VAL A 28 -4.76 -15.13 -11.05
CA VAL A 28 -6.05 -15.75 -10.69
C VAL A 28 -6.74 -16.40 -11.88
N ALA A 29 -6.48 -15.90 -13.10
CA ALA A 29 -7.02 -16.47 -14.34
C ALA A 29 -6.45 -17.86 -14.68
N SER A 30 -5.26 -18.19 -14.17
CA SER A 30 -4.61 -19.50 -14.32
C SER A 30 -4.76 -20.40 -13.09
N THR A 31 -5.38 -19.89 -12.02
CA THR A 31 -5.66 -20.67 -10.81
C THR A 31 -6.90 -21.53 -11.02
N ALA A 32 -6.84 -22.81 -10.63
CA ALA A 32 -7.96 -23.72 -10.72
C ALA A 32 -9.12 -23.26 -9.79
N ARG A 33 -10.38 -23.37 -10.24
CA ARG A 33 -11.55 -22.82 -9.52
C ARG A 33 -11.74 -23.40 -8.12
N ASP A 34 -11.29 -24.62 -7.93
CA ASP A 34 -11.25 -25.40 -6.69
C ASP A 34 -10.25 -24.85 -5.65
N GLN A 35 -9.35 -23.94 -6.04
CA GLN A 35 -8.42 -23.26 -5.14
C GLN A 35 -8.87 -21.83 -4.77
N VAL A 36 -10.04 -21.39 -5.27
CA VAL A 36 -10.57 -20.05 -5.00
C VAL A 36 -11.32 -20.05 -3.66
N ASP A 37 -10.66 -19.56 -2.62
CA ASP A 37 -11.27 -19.41 -1.30
C ASP A 37 -12.15 -18.14 -1.22
N VAL A 38 -13.45 -18.35 -1.02
CA VAL A 38 -14.45 -17.28 -0.89
C VAL A 38 -14.22 -16.47 0.39
N ILE A 39 -13.72 -17.10 1.48
CA ILE A 39 -13.40 -16.40 2.72
C ILE A 39 -12.24 -15.45 2.49
N GLY A 40 -11.17 -15.91 1.83
CA GLY A 40 -10.04 -15.10 1.40
C GLY A 40 -10.45 -13.90 0.54
N ILE A 41 -11.38 -14.08 -0.41
CA ILE A 41 -11.93 -12.96 -1.21
C ILE A 41 -12.66 -11.96 -0.30
N GLY A 42 -13.50 -12.43 0.62
CA GLY A 42 -14.20 -11.57 1.58
C GLY A 42 -13.24 -10.76 2.45
N LEU A 43 -12.18 -11.40 2.95
CA LEU A 43 -11.12 -10.75 3.73
C LEU A 43 -10.32 -9.74 2.89
N ALA A 44 -10.02 -10.05 1.62
CA ALA A 44 -9.33 -9.12 0.72
C ALA A 44 -10.17 -7.86 0.44
N LEU A 45 -11.49 -8.02 0.25
CA LEU A 45 -12.41 -6.89 0.08
C LEU A 45 -12.50 -6.05 1.36
N LEU A 46 -12.58 -6.69 2.53
CA LEU A 46 -12.58 -6.01 3.82
C LEU A 46 -11.27 -5.23 4.03
N ALA A 47 -10.13 -5.83 3.71
CA ALA A 47 -8.83 -5.16 3.76
C ALA A 47 -8.79 -3.93 2.84
N GLY A 48 -9.29 -4.05 1.60
CA GLY A 48 -9.42 -2.93 0.67
C GLY A 48 -10.33 -1.81 1.19
N ALA A 49 -11.46 -2.15 1.81
CA ALA A 49 -12.37 -1.19 2.42
C ALA A 49 -11.73 -0.48 3.63
N ALA A 50 -11.03 -1.23 4.49
CA ALA A 50 -10.29 -0.68 5.62
C ALA A 50 -9.17 0.27 5.14
N TRP A 51 -8.45 -0.08 4.08
CA TRP A 51 -7.43 0.77 3.48
C TRP A 51 -8.03 2.08 2.92
N ALA A 52 -9.17 2.00 2.23
CA ALA A 52 -9.87 3.18 1.74
C ALA A 52 -10.36 4.08 2.89
N ALA A 53 -10.91 3.49 3.95
CA ALA A 53 -11.30 4.21 5.16
C ALA A 53 -10.09 4.88 5.83
N TYR A 54 -8.96 4.17 5.94
CA TYR A 54 -7.70 4.70 6.44
C TYR A 54 -7.24 5.93 5.65
N ILE A 55 -7.21 5.89 4.32
CA ILE A 55 -6.82 7.07 3.50
C ILE A 55 -7.71 8.28 3.83
N LEU A 56 -9.03 8.08 3.86
CA LEU A 56 -10.01 9.15 4.10
C LEU A 56 -9.91 9.73 5.52
N LEU A 57 -9.76 8.87 6.53
CA LEU A 57 -9.62 9.29 7.92
C LEU A 57 -8.26 9.95 8.15
N SER A 58 -7.17 9.38 7.66
CA SER A 58 -5.82 9.94 7.80
C SER A 58 -5.70 11.33 7.18
N ALA A 59 -6.37 11.59 6.05
CA ALA A 59 -6.44 12.94 5.47
C ALA A 59 -7.24 13.94 6.34
N ARG A 60 -8.17 13.47 7.18
CA ARG A 60 -8.87 14.33 8.16
C ARG A 60 -8.01 14.54 9.40
N THR A 61 -7.41 13.47 9.93
CA THR A 61 -6.53 13.49 11.10
C THR A 61 -5.28 14.34 10.85
N GLY A 62 -4.67 14.25 9.66
CA GLY A 62 -3.50 15.06 9.29
C GLY A 62 -3.78 16.57 9.18
N ARG A 63 -5.05 16.98 9.07
CA ARG A 63 -5.44 18.40 9.17
C ARG A 63 -5.71 18.84 10.61
N ALA A 64 -6.03 17.90 11.49
CA ALA A 64 -6.34 18.16 12.89
C ALA A 64 -5.10 18.15 13.80
N PHE A 65 -4.04 17.41 13.42
CA PHE A 65 -2.79 17.30 14.19
C PHE A 65 -1.61 17.87 13.37
N GLY A 66 -0.87 18.82 13.96
CA GLY A 66 0.21 19.55 13.27
C GLY A 66 1.57 18.83 13.17
N GLY A 67 1.65 17.54 13.53
CA GLY A 67 2.91 16.79 13.63
C GLY A 67 2.74 15.27 13.67
N THR A 68 3.73 14.56 14.21
CA THR A 68 3.77 13.08 14.29
C THR A 68 2.92 12.49 15.42
N GLU A 69 2.31 13.31 16.27
CA GLU A 69 1.48 12.87 17.40
C GLU A 69 0.29 12.01 16.95
N GLY A 70 -0.35 12.37 15.84
CA GLY A 70 -1.43 11.57 15.27
C GLY A 70 -0.98 10.16 14.86
N LEU A 71 0.24 10.05 14.32
CA LEU A 71 0.83 8.76 13.97
C LEU A 71 1.18 7.94 15.22
N ALA A 72 1.72 8.58 16.26
CA ALA A 72 2.04 7.91 17.52
C ALA A 72 0.79 7.30 18.17
N TRP A 73 -0.31 8.06 18.26
CA TRP A 73 -1.58 7.54 18.78
C TRP A 73 -2.16 6.43 17.91
N ALA A 74 -2.08 6.57 16.57
CA ALA A 74 -2.51 5.51 15.66
C ALA A 74 -1.73 4.22 15.88
N MET A 75 -0.41 4.29 16.12
CA MET A 75 0.41 3.12 16.43
C MET A 75 0.04 2.48 17.77
N VAL A 76 -0.27 3.26 18.80
CA VAL A 76 -0.74 2.73 20.10
C VAL A 76 -2.06 1.99 19.94
N VAL A 77 -3.03 2.59 19.22
CA VAL A 77 -4.33 1.95 18.96
C VAL A 77 -4.15 0.69 18.11
N ALA A 78 -3.33 0.74 17.07
CA ALA A 78 -3.02 -0.43 16.25
C ALA A 78 -2.39 -1.55 17.07
N ALA A 79 -1.40 -1.24 17.93
CA ALA A 79 -0.80 -2.22 18.82
C ALA A 79 -1.84 -2.83 19.78
N ALA A 80 -2.69 -2.00 20.39
CA ALA A 80 -3.73 -2.48 21.30
C ALA A 80 -4.76 -3.40 20.60
N LEU A 81 -5.03 -3.20 19.31
CA LEU A 81 -5.92 -4.05 18.53
C LEU A 81 -5.26 -5.33 18.03
N VAL A 82 -3.98 -5.27 17.62
CA VAL A 82 -3.27 -6.38 16.96
C VAL A 82 -2.59 -7.31 17.97
N VAL A 83 -2.02 -6.80 19.07
CA VAL A 83 -1.33 -7.62 20.08
C VAL A 83 -2.22 -8.72 20.66
N PRO A 84 -3.50 -8.49 21.02
CA PRO A 84 -4.39 -9.54 21.49
C PRO A 84 -4.56 -10.67 20.47
N ALA A 85 -4.70 -10.34 19.18
CA ALA A 85 -4.78 -11.34 18.12
C ALA A 85 -3.48 -12.15 18.00
N GLY A 86 -2.33 -11.47 18.08
CA GLY A 86 -1.02 -12.13 18.12
C GLY A 86 -0.86 -13.07 19.31
N LEU A 87 -1.39 -12.69 20.48
CA LEU A 87 -1.40 -13.55 21.67
C LEU A 87 -2.29 -14.78 21.52
N VAL A 88 -3.40 -14.68 20.79
CA VAL A 88 -4.26 -15.85 20.52
C VAL A 88 -3.56 -16.84 19.57
N VAL A 89 -2.80 -16.35 18.59
CA VAL A 89 -2.15 -17.19 17.58
C VAL A 89 -0.85 -17.83 18.12
N ASP A 90 0.05 -17.02 18.70
CA ASP A 90 1.40 -17.45 19.08
C ASP A 90 1.66 -17.46 20.60
N GLY A 91 0.68 -17.03 21.41
CA GLY A 91 0.82 -17.02 22.87
C GLY A 91 2.00 -16.18 23.36
N THR A 92 2.72 -16.70 24.35
CA THR A 92 3.88 -16.00 24.93
C THR A 92 5.12 -15.99 24.03
N ALA A 93 5.12 -16.76 22.93
CA ALA A 93 6.24 -16.76 21.97
C ALA A 93 6.41 -15.38 21.30
N LEU A 94 5.35 -14.57 21.24
CA LEU A 94 5.39 -13.19 20.79
C LEU A 94 6.36 -12.32 21.60
N PHE A 95 6.56 -12.64 22.88
CA PHE A 95 7.46 -11.93 23.79
C PHE A 95 8.85 -12.57 23.89
N ALA A 96 9.14 -13.59 23.08
CA ALA A 96 10.48 -14.15 23.01
C ALA A 96 11.48 -13.06 22.55
N PRO A 97 12.69 -12.99 23.14
CA PRO A 97 13.67 -11.96 22.76
C PRO A 97 13.97 -11.92 21.27
N ASP A 98 14.06 -13.08 20.62
CA ASP A 98 14.28 -13.19 19.18
C ASP A 98 13.12 -12.60 18.35
N ALA A 99 11.87 -12.88 18.73
CA ALA A 99 10.68 -12.31 18.09
C ALA A 99 10.62 -10.79 18.27
N LEU A 100 10.93 -10.28 19.46
CA LEU A 100 10.96 -8.85 19.74
C LEU A 100 12.07 -8.13 18.97
N ILE A 101 13.27 -8.72 18.86
CA ILE A 101 14.37 -8.14 18.08
C ILE A 101 14.01 -8.10 16.59
N LYS A 102 13.48 -9.19 16.03
CA LYS A 102 13.03 -9.24 14.63
C LYS A 102 11.89 -8.26 14.39
N GLY A 103 10.89 -8.23 15.26
CA GLY A 103 9.76 -7.31 15.19
C GLY A 103 10.19 -5.84 15.27
N ALA A 104 11.10 -5.51 16.18
CA ALA A 104 11.68 -4.17 16.28
C ALA A 104 12.48 -3.80 15.01
N GLY A 105 13.28 -4.73 14.48
CA GLY A 105 13.99 -4.54 13.22
C GLY A 105 13.04 -4.24 12.06
N ILE A 106 11.96 -5.01 11.92
CA ILE A 106 10.92 -4.80 10.90
C ILE A 106 10.24 -3.43 11.12
N ALA A 107 9.85 -3.08 12.34
CA ALA A 107 9.16 -1.82 12.63
C ALA A 107 10.05 -0.60 12.31
N ILE A 108 11.34 -0.67 12.63
CA ILE A 108 12.29 0.41 12.36
C ILE A 108 12.51 0.54 10.85
N LEU A 109 12.84 -0.57 10.18
CA LEU A 109 13.22 -0.57 8.77
C LEU A 109 12.03 -0.32 7.83
N SER A 110 10.82 -0.76 8.19
CA SER A 110 9.63 -0.68 7.33
C SER A 110 8.72 0.51 7.63
N SER A 111 8.79 1.11 8.82
CA SER A 111 7.88 2.20 9.21
C SER A 111 8.62 3.44 9.67
N VAL A 112 9.41 3.35 10.74
CA VAL A 112 10.05 4.53 11.33
C VAL A 112 11.00 5.21 10.34
N LEU A 113 11.90 4.43 9.73
CA LEU A 113 12.87 4.96 8.79
C LEU A 113 12.20 5.45 7.49
N PRO A 114 11.31 4.68 6.81
CA PRO A 114 10.65 5.14 5.59
C PRO A 114 9.81 6.40 5.81
N TYR A 115 8.97 6.45 6.84
CA TYR A 115 8.14 7.63 7.11
C TYR A 115 8.98 8.86 7.46
N SER A 116 10.08 8.68 8.19
CA SER A 116 10.99 9.80 8.50
C SER A 116 11.65 10.36 7.24
N LEU A 117 12.11 9.49 6.34
CA LEU A 117 12.70 9.88 5.07
C LEU A 117 11.68 10.52 4.14
N GLU A 118 10.46 9.97 4.08
CA GLU A 118 9.36 10.50 3.28
C GLU A 118 8.97 11.92 3.74
N LEU A 119 8.80 12.13 5.06
CA LEU A 119 8.52 13.45 5.62
C LEU A 119 9.66 14.44 5.39
N LEU A 120 10.92 13.98 5.42
CA LEU A 120 12.08 14.82 5.11
C LEU A 120 12.11 15.19 3.62
N ALA A 121 11.79 14.24 2.73
CA ALA A 121 11.72 14.44 1.30
C ALA A 121 10.62 15.44 0.93
N LEU A 122 9.42 15.30 1.50
CA LEU A 122 8.32 16.24 1.36
C LEU A 122 8.69 17.67 1.78
N ARG A 123 9.56 17.81 2.79
CA ARG A 123 10.01 19.12 3.28
C ARG A 123 11.14 19.75 2.47
N ARG A 124 11.87 18.96 1.67
CA ARG A 124 13.11 19.40 1.00
C ARG A 124 13.05 19.37 -0.52
N LEU A 125 12.16 18.59 -1.11
CA LEU A 125 12.03 18.43 -2.55
C LEU A 125 10.84 19.21 -3.10
N ASP A 126 10.94 19.63 -4.35
CA ASP A 126 9.80 20.16 -5.09
C ASP A 126 8.72 19.08 -5.23
N PRO A 127 7.42 19.41 -5.07
CA PRO A 127 6.33 18.44 -5.19
C PRO A 127 6.34 17.62 -6.48
N ARG A 128 6.81 18.19 -7.61
CA ARG A 128 6.94 17.45 -8.87
C ARG A 128 8.00 16.37 -8.80
N VAL A 129 9.15 16.67 -8.19
CA VAL A 129 10.25 15.69 -8.02
C VAL A 129 9.82 14.58 -7.06
N PHE A 130 9.18 14.94 -5.95
CA PHE A 130 8.63 13.96 -5.02
C PHE A 130 7.59 13.05 -5.68
N GLY A 131 6.69 13.61 -6.49
CA GLY A 131 5.72 12.83 -7.28
C GLY A 131 6.37 11.86 -8.27
N ILE A 132 7.46 12.26 -8.93
CA ILE A 132 8.23 11.37 -9.81
C ILE A 132 8.86 10.22 -9.00
N LEU A 133 9.45 10.51 -7.84
CA LEU A 133 10.03 9.49 -6.96
C LEU A 133 8.99 8.47 -6.48
N LEU A 134 7.79 8.93 -6.08
CA LEU A 134 6.68 8.04 -5.70
C LEU A 134 6.24 7.15 -6.86
N SER A 135 6.23 7.66 -8.09
CA SER A 135 5.87 6.85 -9.27
C SER A 135 6.86 5.71 -9.58
N LEU A 136 8.09 5.80 -9.05
CA LEU A 136 9.13 4.78 -9.18
C LEU A 136 9.07 3.70 -8.10
N GLU A 137 8.27 3.86 -7.04
CA GLU A 137 8.13 2.86 -5.98
C GLU A 137 7.81 1.44 -6.50
N PRO A 138 6.89 1.24 -7.47
CA PRO A 138 6.60 -0.10 -7.98
C PRO A 138 7.80 -0.75 -8.66
N ALA A 139 8.61 0.04 -9.38
CA ALA A 139 9.83 -0.45 -10.01
C ALA A 139 10.90 -0.81 -8.97
N ALA A 140 11.06 0.02 -7.94
CA ALA A 140 11.97 -0.26 -6.83
C ALA A 140 11.53 -1.52 -6.06
N ALA A 141 10.22 -1.68 -5.81
CA ALA A 141 9.66 -2.86 -5.17
C ALA A 141 9.89 -4.14 -6.00
N ALA A 142 9.72 -4.07 -7.33
CA ALA A 142 10.00 -5.18 -8.23
C ALA A 142 11.50 -5.57 -8.22
N LEU A 143 12.39 -4.58 -8.25
CA LEU A 143 13.84 -4.81 -8.16
C LEU A 143 14.23 -5.43 -6.82
N ALA A 144 13.65 -4.95 -5.71
CA ALA A 144 13.87 -5.54 -4.39
C ALA A 144 13.36 -6.99 -4.34
N GLY A 145 12.18 -7.28 -4.92
CA GLY A 145 11.66 -8.64 -5.04
C GLY A 145 12.58 -9.56 -5.85
N LEU A 146 13.17 -9.06 -6.93
CA LEU A 146 14.13 -9.81 -7.74
C LEU A 146 15.46 -10.05 -7.01
N LEU A 147 16.05 -9.01 -6.40
CA LEU A 147 17.39 -9.07 -5.83
C LEU A 147 17.44 -9.70 -4.44
N ILE A 148 16.41 -9.46 -3.61
CA ILE A 148 16.38 -9.91 -2.22
C ILE A 148 15.61 -11.23 -2.11
N LEU A 149 14.43 -11.32 -2.72
CA LEU A 149 13.57 -12.50 -2.65
C LEU A 149 13.82 -13.49 -3.80
N HIS A 150 14.70 -13.17 -4.75
CA HIS A 150 15.02 -14.01 -5.91
C HIS A 150 13.78 -14.39 -6.74
N GLN A 151 12.78 -13.50 -6.79
CA GLN A 151 11.53 -13.74 -7.50
C GLN A 151 11.72 -13.58 -9.02
N SER A 152 11.36 -14.60 -9.78
CA SER A 152 11.25 -14.51 -11.24
C SER A 152 9.88 -13.95 -11.63
N LEU A 153 9.87 -12.69 -12.06
CA LEU A 153 8.66 -12.06 -12.59
C LEU A 153 8.43 -12.53 -14.03
N THR A 154 7.25 -13.08 -14.31
CA THR A 154 6.89 -13.43 -15.68
C THR A 154 6.58 -12.18 -16.50
N ALA A 155 6.66 -12.26 -17.83
CA ALA A 155 6.30 -11.15 -18.71
C ALA A 155 4.86 -10.64 -18.47
N ILE A 156 3.95 -11.53 -18.07
CA ILE A 156 2.55 -11.20 -17.73
C ILE A 156 2.48 -10.37 -16.44
N GLN A 157 3.22 -10.74 -15.41
CA GLN A 157 3.26 -9.98 -14.16
C GLN A 157 3.88 -8.60 -14.37
N LEU A 158 4.92 -8.51 -15.21
CA LEU A 158 5.54 -7.24 -15.58
C LEU A 158 4.58 -6.33 -16.34
N ALA A 159 3.82 -6.89 -17.29
CA ALA A 159 2.77 -6.16 -18.01
C ALA A 159 1.64 -5.70 -17.10
N GLY A 160 1.19 -6.56 -16.17
CA GLY A 160 0.19 -6.21 -15.16
C GLY A 160 0.67 -5.07 -14.25
N MET A 161 1.92 -5.11 -13.82
CA MET A 161 2.52 -4.04 -13.03
C MET A 161 2.60 -2.73 -13.80
N ALA A 162 3.10 -2.76 -15.04
CA ALA A 162 3.13 -1.58 -15.90
C ALA A 162 1.75 -0.95 -16.09
N LEU A 163 0.70 -1.79 -16.26
CA LEU A 163 -0.68 -1.31 -16.39
C LEU A 163 -1.17 -0.59 -15.13
N VAL A 164 -0.88 -1.13 -13.93
CA VAL A 164 -1.21 -0.48 -12.65
C VAL A 164 -0.46 0.85 -12.49
N VAL A 165 0.84 0.89 -12.80
CA VAL A 165 1.66 2.12 -12.71
C VAL A 165 1.13 3.19 -13.66
N CYS A 166 0.89 2.84 -14.93
CA CYS A 166 0.35 3.78 -15.92
C CYS A 166 -1.04 4.31 -15.50
N ALA A 167 -1.92 3.43 -15.03
CA ALA A 167 -3.24 3.84 -14.54
C ALA A 167 -3.13 4.84 -13.36
N SER A 168 -2.25 4.55 -12.40
CA SER A 168 -1.99 5.43 -11.25
C SER A 168 -1.42 6.79 -11.68
N ALA A 169 -0.45 6.78 -12.61
CA ALA A 169 0.17 7.98 -13.14
C ALA A 169 -0.85 8.88 -13.85
N VAL A 170 -1.74 8.31 -14.68
CA VAL A 170 -2.80 9.05 -15.38
C VAL A 170 -3.74 9.76 -14.39
N VAL A 171 -4.17 9.06 -13.33
CA VAL A 171 -5.06 9.66 -12.31
C VAL A 171 -4.34 10.76 -11.52
N THR A 172 -3.07 10.52 -11.18
CA THR A 172 -2.25 11.47 -10.39
C THR A 172 -1.97 12.75 -11.18
N MET A 173 -1.53 12.63 -12.44
CA MET A 173 -1.22 13.79 -13.29
C MET A 173 -2.44 14.67 -13.54
N ARG A 174 -3.64 14.10 -13.65
CA ARG A 174 -4.87 14.88 -13.85
C ARG A 174 -5.38 15.54 -12.59
N SER A 175 -5.16 14.91 -11.43
CA SER A 175 -5.49 15.51 -10.13
C SER A 175 -4.57 16.70 -9.79
N ALA A 176 -3.37 16.74 -10.39
CA ALA A 176 -2.41 17.85 -10.27
C ALA A 176 -2.57 18.94 -11.33
N ALA A 177 -3.49 18.80 -12.30
CA ALA A 177 -3.80 19.86 -13.25
C ALA A 177 -4.52 21.01 -12.50
N PRO A 178 -4.10 22.28 -12.67
CA PRO A 178 -4.77 23.40 -12.02
C PRO A 178 -6.24 23.43 -12.44
N VAL A 179 -7.12 23.67 -11.48
CA VAL A 179 -8.48 24.12 -11.78
C VAL A 179 -8.32 25.57 -12.21
N ASP A 180 -8.41 25.82 -13.52
CA ASP A 180 -8.49 27.17 -14.10
C ASP A 180 -9.75 27.90 -13.60
#